data_AF-X0YI50-F1
#
_entry.id   AF-X0YI50-F1
#
_cell.length_a   1.000
_cell.length_b   1.000
_cell.length_c   1.000
_cell.angle_alpha   90.00
_cell.angle_beta   90.00
_cell.angle_gamma   90.00
#
_symmetry.space_group_name_H-M   'P 1'
#
loop_
_entity.id
_entity.type
_entity.pdbx_description
1 polymer ?
#
loop_
_entity_poly.entity_id
_entity_poly.type
_entity_poly.pdbx_seq_one_letter_code
_entity_poly.pdbx_strand_id
1 'polypeptide(L)'
;MGYDMVELDVQMSSDGVPIVFHDRTLMKACGKSGRVADFRATELESIRYLLGNDRILRLETALESSRRLGVGVMLDLKVGQDSREFL
;
A
#
# COMPACT_ATOMS: atom_id res chain seq x y z
N MET A 1 -18.89 12.33 2.34
CA MET A 1 -18.22 12.36 3.66
C MET A 1 -17.03 13.29 3.53
N GLY A 2 -16.90 14.30 4.40
CA GLY A 2 -15.84 15.30 4.37
C GLY A 2 -14.77 14.95 5.39
N TYR A 3 -13.68 14.34 4.92
CA TYR A 3 -12.47 14.08 5.70
C TYR A 3 -11.37 15.00 5.19
N ASP A 4 -10.58 15.59 6.10
CA ASP A 4 -9.48 16.48 5.72
C ASP A 4 -8.23 15.71 5.29
N MET A 5 -8.05 14.48 5.77
CA MET A 5 -6.89 13.64 5.47
C MET A 5 -7.24 12.15 5.35
N VAL A 6 -6.40 11.42 4.64
CA VAL A 6 -6.33 9.94 4.64
C VAL A 6 -4.97 9.48 5.12
N GLU A 7 -4.93 8.36 5.84
CA GLU A 7 -3.70 7.68 6.22
C GLU A 7 -3.36 6.63 5.15
N LEU A 8 -2.08 6.52 4.79
CA LEU A 8 -1.58 5.53 3.84
C LEU A 8 -0.33 4.84 4.40
N ASP A 9 -0.42 3.53 4.59
CA ASP A 9 0.72 2.67 4.84
C ASP A 9 1.55 2.47 3.56
N VAL A 10 2.85 2.70 3.65
CA VAL A 10 3.77 2.55 2.52
C VAL A 10 4.82 1.48 2.81
N GLN A 11 4.96 0.56 1.86
CA GLN A 11 6.01 -0.46 1.81
C GLN A 11 6.79 -0.34 0.49
N MET A 12 8.03 -0.85 0.45
CA MET A 12 8.88 -0.79 -0.74
C MET A 12 8.79 -2.08 -1.57
N SER A 13 8.61 -1.94 -2.89
CA SER A 13 8.74 -3.06 -3.84
C SER A 13 10.20 -3.53 -3.98
N SER A 14 10.41 -4.66 -4.64
CA SER A 14 11.75 -5.19 -4.92
C SER A 14 12.58 -4.28 -5.84
N ASP A 15 11.93 -3.42 -6.62
CA ASP A 15 12.56 -2.44 -7.51
C ASP A 15 12.54 -1.00 -6.98
N GLY A 16 12.34 -0.83 -5.67
CA GLY A 16 12.49 0.47 -5.00
C GLY A 16 11.35 1.45 -5.25
N VAL A 17 10.20 0.97 -5.69
CA VAL A 17 9.00 1.77 -5.93
C VAL A 17 8.08 1.69 -4.70
N PRO A 18 7.61 2.81 -4.14
CA PRO A 18 6.72 2.81 -2.99
C PRO A 18 5.29 2.34 -3.33
N ILE A 19 4.75 1.45 -2.49
CA ILE A 19 3.47 0.78 -2.67
C ILE A 19 2.58 1.03 -1.46
N VAL A 20 1.32 1.37 -1.69
CA VAL A 20 0.33 1.52 -0.62
C VAL A 20 -0.18 0.15 -0.21
N PHE A 21 0.22 -0.31 0.98
CA PHE A 21 -0.19 -1.62 1.48
C PHE A 21 0.01 -1.76 3.01
N HIS A 22 -1.06 -2.10 3.73
CA HIS A 22 -1.03 -2.20 5.19
C HIS A 22 -0.38 -3.49 5.72
N ASP A 23 -0.83 -4.66 5.24
CA ASP A 23 -0.48 -5.94 5.85
C ASP A 23 0.98 -6.31 5.57
N ARG A 24 1.61 -7.05 6.48
CA ARG A 24 3.00 -7.53 6.30
C ARG A 24 3.14 -8.51 5.12
N THR A 25 2.07 -9.24 4.79
CA THR A 25 2.03 -10.20 3.69
C THR A 25 0.79 -9.97 2.84
N LEU A 26 0.86 -10.39 1.57
CA LEU A 26 -0.25 -10.25 0.62
C LEU A 26 -1.37 -11.28 0.86
N MET A 27 -1.18 -12.23 1.79
CA MET A 27 -2.04 -13.40 1.92
C MET A 27 -3.46 -13.03 2.37
N LYS A 28 -3.58 -12.21 3.42
CA LYS A 28 -4.88 -11.88 4.01
C LYS A 28 -5.72 -11.01 3.09
N ALA A 29 -5.11 -9.98 2.48
CA ALA A 29 -5.84 -9.01 1.67
C ALA A 29 -6.00 -9.43 0.20
N CYS A 30 -5.06 -10.21 -0.35
CA CYS A 30 -4.99 -10.52 -1.78
C CYS A 30 -4.92 -12.03 -2.10
N GLY A 31 -4.83 -12.91 -1.10
CA GLY A 31 -4.72 -14.35 -1.33
C GLY A 31 -3.41 -14.79 -2.01
N LYS A 32 -2.39 -13.92 -2.05
CA LYS A 32 -1.09 -14.20 -2.67
C LYS A 32 -0.03 -14.42 -1.59
N SER A 33 0.79 -15.45 -1.74
CA SER A 33 1.97 -15.65 -0.89
C SER A 33 3.04 -14.62 -1.18
N GLY A 34 3.75 -14.18 -0.12
CA GLY A 34 4.84 -13.21 -0.21
C GLY A 34 4.51 -11.86 0.45
N ARG A 35 5.52 -10.99 0.47
CA ARG A 35 5.49 -9.61 0.95
C ARG A 35 5.60 -8.64 -0.22
N VAL A 36 5.33 -7.36 0.00
CA VAL A 36 5.51 -6.31 -1.02
C VAL A 36 6.93 -6.31 -1.58
N ALA A 37 7.94 -6.45 -0.71
CA ALA A 37 9.35 -6.45 -1.07
C ALA A 37 9.79 -7.63 -1.96
N ASP A 38 8.95 -8.66 -2.12
CA ASP A 38 9.26 -9.83 -2.95
C ASP A 38 8.94 -9.60 -4.45
N PHE A 39 8.21 -8.53 -4.78
CA PHE A 39 7.66 -8.29 -6.12
C PHE A 39 8.02 -6.90 -6.65
N ARG A 40 8.11 -6.76 -7.97
CA ARG A 40 8.24 -5.46 -8.63
C ARG A 40 6.92 -4.70 -8.56
N ALA A 41 6.97 -3.38 -8.62
CA ALA A 41 5.74 -2.56 -8.61
C ALA A 41 4.74 -2.94 -9.71
N THR A 42 5.22 -3.22 -10.93
CA THR A 42 4.35 -3.64 -12.05
C THR A 42 3.63 -4.95 -11.80
N GLU A 43 4.25 -5.87 -11.04
CA GLU A 43 3.62 -7.13 -10.66
C GLU A 43 2.57 -6.89 -9.56
N LEU A 44 2.89 -6.05 -8.58
CA LEU A 44 1.99 -5.69 -7.49
C LEU A 44 0.72 -4.99 -8.00
N GLU A 45 0.82 -4.05 -8.95
CA GLU A 45 -0.33 -3.36 -9.55
C GLU A 45 -1.29 -4.28 -10.31
N SER A 46 -0.85 -5.50 -10.65
CA SER A 46 -1.72 -6.52 -11.28
C SER A 46 -2.58 -7.28 -10.27
N ILE A 47 -2.23 -7.19 -8.97
CA ILE A 47 -2.86 -7.95 -7.89
C ILE A 47 -4.15 -7.25 -7.45
N ARG A 48 -5.22 -8.03 -7.35
CA ARG A 48 -6.52 -7.59 -6.82
C ARG A 48 -6.63 -7.88 -5.32
N TYR A 49 -7.37 -7.03 -4.63
CA TYR A 49 -7.87 -7.36 -3.30
C TYR A 49 -8.95 -8.45 -3.41
N LEU A 50 -9.03 -9.30 -2.38
CA LEU A 50 -10.07 -10.34 -2.28
C LEU A 50 -11.47 -9.74 -2.11
N LEU A 51 -11.53 -8.56 -1.48
CA LEU A 51 -12.77 -7.81 -1.28
C LEU A 51 -12.81 -6.65 -2.28
N GLY A 52 -13.83 -6.64 -3.13
CA GLY A 52 -14.03 -5.58 -4.11
C GLY A 52 -13.30 -5.81 -5.44
N ASN A 53 -13.16 -4.74 -6.22
CA ASN A 53 -12.55 -4.78 -7.56
C ASN A 53 -11.25 -3.98 -7.66
N ASP A 54 -10.78 -3.44 -6.54
CA ASP A 54 -9.58 -2.61 -6.48
C ASP A 54 -8.30 -3.44 -6.57
N ARG A 55 -7.21 -2.73 -6.88
CA ARG A 55 -5.87 -3.28 -7.03
C ARG A 55 -4.91 -2.55 -6.12
N ILE A 56 -3.78 -3.18 -5.83
CA ILE A 56 -2.68 -2.53 -5.13
C ILE A 56 -2.21 -1.32 -5.94
N LEU A 57 -1.97 -0.19 -5.29
CA LEU A 57 -1.55 1.05 -5.91
C LEU A 57 -0.10 1.38 -5.55
N ARG A 58 0.60 2.02 -6.49
CA ARG A 58 1.78 2.83 -6.17
C ARG A 58 1.37 4.03 -5.33
N LEU A 59 2.30 4.52 -4.50
CA LEU A 59 2.07 5.75 -3.74
C LEU A 59 1.77 6.94 -4.66
N GLU A 60 2.45 7.04 -5.81
CA GLU A 60 2.20 8.11 -6.80
C GLU A 60 0.72 8.19 -7.22
N THR A 61 0.13 7.06 -7.62
CA THR A 61 -1.28 6.98 -8.03
C THR A 61 -2.25 7.34 -6.89
N ALA A 62 -1.91 6.96 -5.66
CA ALA A 62 -2.69 7.34 -4.49
C ALA A 62 -2.62 8.85 -4.22
N LEU A 63 -1.43 9.46 -4.29
CA LEU A 63 -1.22 10.89 -4.11
C LEU A 63 -1.93 11.73 -5.19
N GLU A 64 -1.91 11.28 -6.45
CA GLU A 64 -2.66 11.92 -7.54
C GLU A 64 -4.17 11.92 -7.25
N SER A 65 -4.69 10.81 -6.74
CA SER A 65 -6.09 10.69 -6.35
C SER A 65 -6.43 11.61 -5.19
N SER A 66 -5.60 11.66 -4.14
CA SER A 66 -5.78 12.54 -2.99
C SER A 66 -5.77 14.02 -3.38
N ARG A 67 -4.83 14.41 -4.25
CA ARG A 67 -4.76 15.76 -4.81
C ARG A 67 -6.02 16.13 -5.58
N ARG A 68 -6.55 15.23 -6.41
CA ARG A 68 -7.78 15.45 -7.18
C ARG A 68 -9.01 15.59 -6.27
N LEU A 69 -9.03 14.87 -5.15
CA LEU A 69 -10.13 14.91 -4.19
C LEU A 69 -9.99 16.06 -3.17
N GLY A 70 -8.85 16.75 -3.15
CA GLY A 70 -8.58 17.83 -2.19
C GLY A 70 -8.40 17.35 -0.76
N VAL A 71 -7.98 16.10 -0.56
CA VAL A 71 -7.74 15.50 0.76
C VAL A 71 -6.24 15.43 1.05
N GLY A 72 -5.84 15.79 2.26
CA GLY A 72 -4.46 15.64 2.72
C GLY A 72 -4.07 14.18 2.92
N VAL A 73 -2.78 13.92 3.07
CA VAL A 73 -2.25 12.56 3.23
C VAL A 73 -1.29 12.53 4.42
N MET A 74 -1.54 11.59 5.34
CA MET A 74 -0.60 11.19 6.38
C MET A 74 0.08 9.90 5.93
N LEU A 75 1.40 9.89 5.89
CA LEU A 75 2.18 8.71 5.47
C LEU A 75 2.69 7.96 6.68
N ASP A 76 2.35 6.67 6.78
CA ASP A 76 3.03 5.73 7.69
C ASP A 76 4.04 4.89 6.88
N LEU A 77 5.31 4.99 7.26
CA LEU A 77 6.41 4.29 6.59
C LEU A 77 6.70 2.97 7.29
N LYS A 78 6.28 1.85 6.70
CA LYS A 78 6.49 0.50 7.27
C LYS A 78 7.88 -0.08 7.02
N VAL A 79 8.91 0.76 6.97
CA VAL A 79 10.30 0.34 6.76
C VAL A 79 10.84 -0.31 8.03
N GLY A 80 11.40 -1.52 7.90
CA GLY A 80 12.14 -2.17 9.00
C GLY A 80 11.27 -2.75 10.14
N GLN A 81 9.97 -2.93 9.94
CA GLN A 81 9.10 -3.54 10.95
C GLN A 81 9.25 -5.08 11.05
N ASP A 82 10.47 -5.55 11.33
CA ASP A 82 10.72 -6.92 11.81
C ASP A 82 10.53 -7.04 13.34
N SER A 83 10.31 -5.91 14.03
CA SER A 83 10.08 -5.86 15.48
C SER A 83 8.66 -6.34 15.83
N ARG A 84 8.57 -7.30 16.76
CA ARG A 84 7.29 -7.77 17.35
C ARG A 84 6.66 -6.77 18.33
N GLU A 85 7.32 -5.65 18.63
CA GLU A 85 6.98 -4.78 19.77
C GLU A 85 6.06 -3.59 19.46
N PHE A 86 5.68 -3.37 18.20
CA PHE A 86 4.76 -2.30 17.83
C PHE A 86 3.54 -2.86 17.08
N LEU A 87 2.77 -3.72 17.76
CA LEU A 87 1.44 -4.19 17.37
C LEU A 87 0.44 -3.94 18.49
#